data_AF-A0A1L3MJL9-F1
#
_entry.id   AF-A0A1L3MJL9-F1
#
_cell.length_a   1.000
_cell.length_b   1.000
_cell.length_c   1.000
_cell.angle_alpha   90.00
_cell.angle_beta   90.00
_cell.angle_gamma   90.00
#
_symmetry.space_group_name_H-M   'P 1'
#
loop_
_entity.id
_entity.type
_entity.pdbx_description
1 polymer ?
#
loop_
_entity_poly.entity_id
_entity_poly.type
_entity_poly.pdbx_seq_one_letter_code
_entity_poly.pdbx_strand_id
1 'polypeptide(L)'
;MAESGRRRTLERAWEHWREGSAPEQVRPEILSSWERSAEHLPASVDAAPLADEGETASLFAESPLSAAVARLEGALRSAAEDGDLVVAVTDPQTRILWTYGGRVMRSAAEQVNFVAGGRWDEGSVGTNALNLALRTDAVSTVFAAEHFAPIIHNWVCWAAPVHDPVTGAQLGVLDLSTTWDRSHPIGAATAQALARLLETAIPASSIASTLTVPAQQGLHLRLLGASEVHLDGSRVLLTRRQVEILAILALRREGLALGELHAHLYGDERVSTSTLKSEVSQLRSALGGRLASRPYRLDLPVTSDVDAVRAAVRRGDARAAVDAYGGDLVPGTSSPLLTETADYLAVAVRECLLTDPDPSAVLAYSEVVADAEVLQRALDELGEARHPATAPLTARLAAVLR
;
A
#
# COMPACT_ATOMS: atom_id res chain seq x y z
N MET A 1 3.53 19.20 -33.43
CA MET A 1 2.54 20.28 -33.69
C MET A 1 1.42 20.31 -32.64
N ALA A 2 0.83 19.17 -32.25
CA ALA A 2 -0.25 19.12 -31.26
C ALA A 2 0.16 19.62 -29.85
N GLU A 3 1.31 19.18 -29.33
CA GLU A 3 1.77 19.57 -27.97
C GLU A 3 2.12 21.06 -27.88
N SER A 4 2.67 21.64 -28.94
CA SER A 4 2.95 23.09 -29.01
C SER A 4 1.66 23.92 -29.01
N GLY A 5 0.58 23.40 -29.60
CA GLY A 5 -0.75 23.99 -29.51
C GLY A 5 -1.31 23.90 -28.10
N ARG A 6 -1.24 22.71 -27.47
CA ARG A 6 -1.68 22.48 -26.09
C ARG A 6 -0.96 23.40 -25.11
N ARG A 7 0.36 23.54 -25.22
CA ARG A 7 1.18 24.44 -24.40
C ARG A 7 0.67 25.87 -24.47
N ARG A 8 0.52 26.44 -25.67
CA ARG A 8 0.03 27.82 -25.85
C ARG A 8 -1.40 28.03 -25.33
N THR A 9 -2.25 27.02 -25.41
CA THR A 9 -3.60 27.09 -24.84
C THR A 9 -3.55 27.18 -23.32
N LEU A 10 -2.73 26.34 -22.67
CA LEU A 10 -2.59 26.36 -21.22
C LEU A 10 -1.89 27.62 -20.71
N GLU A 11 -0.85 28.11 -21.40
CA GLU A 11 -0.19 29.38 -21.06
C GLU A 11 -1.19 30.54 -21.07
N ARG A 12 -2.01 30.63 -22.12
CA ARG A 12 -3.09 31.64 -22.16
C ARG A 12 -4.10 31.41 -21.06
N ALA A 13 -4.55 30.18 -20.80
CA ALA A 13 -5.52 29.92 -19.74
C ALA A 13 -5.00 30.35 -18.35
N TRP A 14 -3.72 30.09 -18.08
CA TRP A 14 -3.04 30.51 -16.86
C TRP A 14 -2.96 32.04 -16.75
N GLU A 15 -2.56 32.73 -17.83
CA GLU A 15 -2.52 34.20 -17.89
C GLU A 15 -3.90 34.83 -17.63
N HIS A 16 -4.95 34.36 -18.33
CA HIS A 16 -6.31 34.85 -18.15
C HIS A 16 -6.82 34.61 -16.71
N TRP A 17 -6.54 33.43 -16.13
CA TRP A 17 -6.91 33.13 -14.75
C TRP A 17 -6.21 34.04 -13.75
N ARG A 18 -4.92 34.30 -13.95
CA ARG A 18 -4.12 35.25 -13.14
C ARG A 18 -4.64 36.68 -13.23
N GLU A 19 -5.24 37.06 -14.36
CA GLU A 19 -5.90 38.37 -14.56
C GLU A 19 -7.33 38.42 -13.99
N GLY A 20 -7.82 37.34 -13.39
CA GLY A 20 -9.14 37.25 -12.76
C GLY A 20 -10.27 36.81 -13.71
N SER A 21 -9.93 36.31 -14.89
CA SER A 21 -10.90 35.75 -15.85
C SER A 21 -11.09 34.26 -15.63
N ALA A 22 -12.26 33.71 -15.99
CA ALA A 22 -12.48 32.27 -15.92
C ALA A 22 -11.63 31.54 -16.98
N PRO A 23 -10.77 30.59 -16.59
CA PRO A 23 -9.95 29.86 -17.56
C PRO A 23 -10.79 28.84 -18.32
N GLU A 24 -10.64 28.80 -19.64
CA GLU A 24 -11.22 27.75 -20.47
C GLU A 24 -10.25 26.56 -20.57
N GLN A 25 -10.79 25.34 -20.64
CA GLN A 25 -10.04 24.11 -20.95
C GLN A 25 -8.98 23.71 -19.91
N VAL A 26 -9.15 24.13 -18.65
CA VAL A 26 -8.34 23.68 -17.51
C VAL A 26 -9.11 22.60 -16.73
N ARG A 27 -8.41 21.54 -16.32
CA ARG A 27 -9.02 20.44 -15.56
C ARG A 27 -9.41 20.91 -14.15
N PRO A 28 -10.54 20.42 -13.58
CA PRO A 28 -11.02 20.88 -12.28
C PRO A 28 -9.97 20.75 -11.16
N GLU A 29 -9.23 19.64 -11.11
CA GLU A 29 -8.21 19.41 -10.10
C GLU A 29 -7.03 20.39 -10.19
N ILE A 30 -6.69 20.85 -11.41
CA ILE A 30 -5.67 21.86 -11.65
C ILE A 30 -6.18 23.23 -11.20
N LEU A 31 -7.41 23.59 -11.59
CA LEU A 31 -8.02 24.87 -11.22
C LEU A 31 -8.14 25.02 -9.70
N SER A 32 -8.66 24.01 -9.00
CA SER A 32 -8.75 24.03 -7.54
C SER A 32 -7.37 24.11 -6.87
N SER A 33 -6.34 23.55 -7.48
CA SER A 33 -4.95 23.64 -7.00
C SER A 33 -4.36 25.03 -7.25
N TRP A 34 -4.66 25.66 -8.38
CA TRP A 34 -4.28 27.06 -8.64
C TRP A 34 -4.91 28.01 -7.63
N GLU A 35 -6.20 27.86 -7.35
CA GLU A 35 -6.94 28.69 -6.38
C GLU A 35 -6.27 28.64 -4.98
N ARG A 36 -6.02 27.45 -4.45
CA ARG A 36 -5.31 27.28 -3.16
C ARG A 36 -3.89 27.82 -3.18
N SER A 37 -3.17 27.62 -4.29
CA SER A 37 -1.81 28.12 -4.44
C SER A 37 -1.78 29.64 -4.40
N ALA A 38 -2.71 30.32 -5.07
CA ALA A 38 -2.78 31.78 -5.10
C ALA A 38 -3.14 32.44 -3.76
N GLU A 39 -3.73 31.69 -2.81
CA GLU A 39 -3.98 32.21 -1.46
C GLU A 39 -2.68 32.43 -0.66
N HIS A 40 -1.63 31.68 -0.97
CA HIS A 40 -0.42 31.61 -0.13
C HIS A 40 0.88 31.94 -0.89
N LEU A 41 0.87 31.92 -2.23
CA LEU A 41 2.05 32.11 -3.06
C LEU A 41 2.00 33.37 -3.94
N PRO A 42 3.17 34.01 -4.17
CA PRO A 42 3.28 35.08 -5.14
C PRO A 42 3.12 34.58 -6.57
N ALA A 43 3.01 35.52 -7.52
CA ALA A 43 2.85 35.25 -8.95
C ALA A 43 4.02 34.49 -9.60
N SER A 44 5.21 34.59 -9.01
CA SER A 44 6.43 33.93 -9.48
C SER A 44 7.23 33.40 -8.30
N VAL A 45 7.73 32.18 -8.46
CA VAL A 45 8.67 31.52 -7.55
C VAL A 45 9.90 31.23 -8.37
N ASP A 46 11.07 31.72 -7.97
CA ASP A 46 12.30 31.59 -8.78
C ASP A 46 12.94 30.19 -8.68
N ALA A 47 12.79 29.54 -7.53
CA ALA A 47 13.19 28.15 -7.28
C ALA A 47 12.47 27.61 -6.05
N ALA A 48 12.37 26.28 -5.92
CA ALA A 48 11.84 25.67 -4.70
C ALA A 48 12.72 25.98 -3.48
N PRO A 49 12.16 26.21 -2.28
CA PRO A 49 12.94 26.33 -1.05
C PRO A 49 13.76 25.06 -0.80
N LEU A 50 15.01 25.24 -0.36
CA LEU A 50 15.88 24.13 0.03
C LEU A 50 15.81 23.92 1.54
N ALA A 51 15.62 22.68 1.94
CA ALA A 51 15.83 22.25 3.32
C ALA A 51 17.32 22.03 3.61
N ASP A 52 17.65 21.83 4.89
CA ASP A 52 19.01 21.52 5.30
C ASP A 52 19.47 20.18 4.68
N GLU A 53 20.71 20.16 4.17
CA GLU A 53 21.28 19.02 3.48
C GLU A 53 21.51 17.84 4.44
N GLY A 54 22.00 18.11 5.65
CA GLY A 54 22.25 17.08 6.66
C GLY A 54 20.96 16.46 7.18
N GLU A 55 19.96 17.30 7.47
CA GLU A 55 18.60 16.86 7.84
C GLU A 55 18.01 15.98 6.74
N THR A 56 18.10 16.41 5.47
CA THR A 56 17.54 15.66 4.34
C THR A 56 18.26 14.33 4.12
N ALA A 57 19.59 14.30 4.22
CA ALA A 57 20.36 13.07 4.13
C ALA A 57 20.00 12.08 5.26
N SER A 58 19.77 12.60 6.47
CA SER A 58 19.37 11.80 7.63
C SER A 58 17.97 11.24 7.45
N LEU A 59 17.01 12.08 7.04
CA LEU A 59 15.64 11.67 6.70
C LEU A 59 15.61 10.61 5.61
N PHE A 60 16.43 10.76 4.57
CA PHE A 60 16.53 9.75 3.53
C PHE A 60 17.12 8.44 4.06
N ALA A 61 18.23 8.51 4.80
CA ALA A 61 18.88 7.31 5.36
C ALA A 61 17.98 6.52 6.32
N GLU A 62 17.14 7.20 7.08
CA GLU A 62 16.16 6.59 8.00
C GLU A 62 14.87 6.13 7.29
N SER A 63 14.63 6.59 6.05
CA SER A 63 13.44 6.25 5.28
C SER A 63 13.54 4.84 4.69
N PRO A 64 12.43 4.07 4.70
CA PRO A 64 12.36 2.78 3.98
C PRO A 64 12.63 2.93 2.47
N LEU A 65 12.46 4.14 1.92
CA LEU A 65 12.72 4.44 0.51
C LEU A 65 14.22 4.39 0.17
N SER A 66 15.14 4.61 1.13
CA SER A 66 16.57 4.63 0.82
C SER A 66 17.10 3.30 0.33
N ALA A 67 16.73 2.20 1.00
CA ALA A 67 17.11 0.87 0.56
C ALA A 67 16.46 0.48 -0.77
N ALA A 68 15.20 0.88 -0.99
CA ALA A 68 14.49 0.65 -2.26
C ALA A 68 15.16 1.37 -3.43
N VAL A 69 15.46 2.66 -3.24
CA VAL A 69 16.16 3.49 -4.21
C VAL A 69 17.55 2.92 -4.48
N ALA A 70 18.33 2.57 -3.46
CA ALA A 70 19.67 1.98 -3.63
C ALA A 70 19.63 0.69 -4.46
N ARG A 71 18.60 -0.16 -4.26
CA ARG A 71 18.44 -1.41 -5.02
C ARG A 71 18.05 -1.16 -6.48
N LEU A 72 17.25 -0.13 -6.74
CA LEU A 72 16.73 0.20 -8.08
C LEU A 72 17.51 1.32 -8.78
N GLU A 73 18.56 1.84 -8.15
CA GLU A 73 19.27 3.03 -8.60
C GLU A 73 19.74 2.91 -10.05
N GLY A 74 20.26 1.74 -10.45
CA GLY A 74 20.66 1.48 -11.82
C GLY A 74 19.49 1.61 -12.82
N ALA A 75 18.32 1.09 -12.49
CA ALA A 75 17.13 1.17 -13.34
C ALA A 75 16.57 2.60 -13.41
N LEU A 76 16.53 3.31 -12.29
CA LEU A 76 16.09 4.71 -12.23
C LEU A 76 17.03 5.62 -13.04
N ARG A 77 18.35 5.42 -12.91
CA ARG A 77 19.36 6.15 -13.69
C ARG A 77 19.27 5.85 -15.18
N SER A 78 19.12 4.58 -15.57
CA SER A 78 18.90 4.22 -16.97
C SER A 78 17.64 4.87 -17.55
N ALA A 79 16.52 4.85 -16.83
CA ALA A 79 15.30 5.52 -17.28
C ALA A 79 15.50 7.02 -17.49
N ALA A 80 16.27 7.68 -16.62
CA ALA A 80 16.61 9.09 -16.75
C ALA A 80 17.52 9.40 -17.95
N GLU A 81 18.56 8.61 -18.17
CA GLU A 81 19.49 8.80 -19.29
C GLU A 81 18.83 8.47 -20.63
N ASP A 82 18.15 7.33 -20.73
CA ASP A 82 17.55 6.86 -21.98
C ASP A 82 16.34 7.70 -22.40
N GLY A 83 15.63 8.26 -21.42
CA GLY A 83 14.45 9.10 -21.64
C GLY A 83 14.72 10.60 -21.65
N ASP A 84 15.96 11.06 -21.45
CA ASP A 84 16.26 12.48 -21.22
C ASP A 84 15.37 13.09 -20.11
N LEU A 85 15.20 12.36 -19.00
CA LEU A 85 14.32 12.71 -17.88
C LEU A 85 15.12 13.16 -16.65
N VAL A 86 14.42 13.77 -15.69
CA VAL A 86 14.80 13.76 -14.29
C VAL A 86 13.84 12.85 -13.52
N VAL A 87 14.40 12.07 -12.60
CA VAL A 87 13.65 11.20 -11.69
C VAL A 87 13.81 11.75 -10.30
N ALA A 88 12.74 11.83 -9.53
CA ALA A 88 12.79 12.18 -8.11
C ALA A 88 11.96 11.22 -7.25
N VAL A 89 12.42 11.04 -6.02
CA VAL A 89 11.69 10.35 -4.96
C VAL A 89 11.57 11.28 -3.77
N THR A 90 10.37 11.44 -3.24
CA THR A 90 10.08 12.37 -2.14
C THR A 90 9.70 11.67 -0.84
N ASP A 91 9.64 12.44 0.25
CA ASP A 91 8.90 12.09 1.47
C ASP A 91 7.39 12.44 1.31
N PRO A 92 6.54 12.15 2.33
CA PRO A 92 5.11 12.49 2.30
C PRO A 92 4.82 13.99 2.38
N GLN A 93 5.83 14.83 2.64
CA GLN A 93 5.76 16.29 2.65
C GLN A 93 6.32 16.89 1.35
N THR A 94 6.52 16.08 0.30
CA THR A 94 7.09 16.48 -1.00
C THR A 94 8.46 17.15 -0.90
N ARG A 95 9.26 16.83 0.11
CA ARG A 95 10.69 17.08 0.10
C ARG A 95 11.36 16.03 -0.78
N ILE A 96 12.14 16.43 -1.77
CA ILE A 96 12.92 15.50 -2.58
C ILE A 96 14.01 14.88 -1.69
N LEU A 97 13.98 13.56 -1.54
CA LEU A 97 14.98 12.80 -0.79
C LEU A 97 16.10 12.30 -1.69
N TRP A 98 15.76 11.94 -2.92
CA TRP A 98 16.70 11.48 -3.93
C TRP A 98 16.27 11.98 -5.31
N THR A 99 17.24 12.35 -6.14
CA THR A 99 16.98 12.68 -7.54
C THR A 99 18.14 12.24 -8.43
N TYR A 100 17.83 12.03 -9.70
CA TYR A 100 18.82 11.90 -10.74
C TYR A 100 18.32 12.49 -12.06
N GLY A 101 19.11 13.42 -12.62
CA GLY A 101 18.86 14.02 -13.93
C GLY A 101 19.76 13.42 -15.01
N GLY A 102 19.14 12.93 -16.09
CA GLY A 102 19.80 12.65 -17.37
C GLY A 102 20.34 13.93 -18.01
N ARG A 103 21.08 13.78 -19.11
CA ARG A 103 21.83 14.88 -19.75
C ARG A 103 21.02 16.16 -19.99
N VAL A 104 19.78 16.03 -20.47
CA VAL A 104 18.92 17.17 -20.81
C VAL A 104 18.38 17.86 -19.56
N MET A 105 17.91 17.09 -18.58
CA MET A 105 17.17 17.64 -17.44
C MET A 105 18.04 18.00 -16.25
N ARG A 106 19.29 17.53 -16.15
CA ARG A 106 20.17 17.78 -15.00
C ARG A 106 20.32 19.26 -14.66
N SER A 107 20.78 20.06 -15.62
CA SER A 107 20.99 21.50 -15.39
C SER A 107 19.67 22.25 -15.17
N ALA A 108 18.59 21.84 -15.86
CA ALA A 108 17.27 22.43 -15.67
C ALA A 108 16.73 22.16 -14.25
N ALA A 109 16.92 20.94 -13.74
CA ALA A 109 16.51 20.54 -12.40
C ALA A 109 17.28 21.29 -11.30
N GLU A 110 18.59 21.44 -11.46
CA GLU A 110 19.43 22.20 -10.52
C GLU A 110 19.01 23.68 -10.44
N GLN A 111 18.65 24.31 -11.57
CA GLN A 111 18.26 25.72 -11.61
C GLN A 111 17.01 26.04 -10.80
N VAL A 112 16.09 25.07 -10.64
CA VAL A 112 14.81 25.26 -9.92
C VAL A 112 14.78 24.57 -8.56
N ASN A 113 15.93 24.06 -8.09
CA ASN A 113 16.04 23.25 -6.87
C ASN A 113 15.17 21.98 -6.91
N PHE A 114 15.03 21.34 -8.08
CA PHE A 114 14.54 19.96 -8.21
C PHE A 114 15.69 18.99 -7.87
N VAL A 115 16.22 19.14 -6.66
CA VAL A 115 17.37 18.41 -6.10
C VAL A 115 17.03 17.90 -4.71
N ALA A 116 17.84 16.99 -4.16
CA ALA A 116 17.67 16.54 -2.78
C ALA A 116 17.61 17.76 -1.82
N GLY A 117 16.58 17.81 -0.99
CA GLY A 117 16.30 18.91 -0.06
C GLY A 117 15.29 19.93 -0.61
N GLY A 118 15.02 19.94 -1.91
CA GLY A 118 13.99 20.80 -2.51
C GLY A 118 12.60 20.49 -1.98
N ARG A 119 11.87 21.50 -1.53
CA ARG A 119 10.49 21.38 -1.03
C ARG A 119 9.50 21.75 -2.12
N TRP A 120 8.77 20.75 -2.61
CA TRP A 120 7.86 20.87 -3.75
C TRP A 120 6.39 20.73 -3.34
N ASP A 121 6.05 21.11 -2.11
CA ASP A 121 4.67 21.14 -1.65
C ASP A 121 3.90 22.30 -2.29
N GLU A 122 2.56 22.20 -2.30
CA GLU A 122 1.72 23.26 -2.86
C GLU A 122 1.95 24.62 -2.17
N GLY A 123 2.29 24.64 -0.88
CA GLY A 123 2.59 25.87 -0.16
C GLY A 123 3.92 26.52 -0.54
N SER A 124 4.81 25.78 -1.20
CA SER A 124 6.15 26.26 -1.60
C SER A 124 6.25 26.61 -3.09
N VAL A 125 5.65 25.79 -3.98
CA VAL A 125 5.79 25.94 -5.44
C VAL A 125 4.42 25.95 -6.15
N GLY A 126 3.34 25.70 -5.43
CA GLY A 126 1.99 25.64 -5.97
C GLY A 126 1.72 24.34 -6.72
N THR A 127 0.71 24.34 -7.59
CA THR A 127 0.31 23.18 -8.39
C THR A 127 1.49 22.53 -9.10
N ASN A 128 1.75 21.27 -8.76
CA ASN A 128 2.72 20.40 -9.40
C ASN A 128 2.30 18.93 -9.26
N ALA A 129 2.91 18.05 -10.07
CA ALA A 129 2.49 16.64 -10.14
C ALA A 129 2.74 15.87 -8.83
N LEU A 130 3.85 16.15 -8.13
CA LEU A 130 4.22 15.44 -6.90
C LEU A 130 3.14 15.62 -5.84
N ASN A 131 2.76 16.88 -5.63
CA ASN A 131 1.79 17.24 -4.61
C ASN A 131 0.35 16.81 -4.98
N LEU A 132 -0.04 16.88 -6.26
CA LEU A 132 -1.33 16.34 -6.71
C LEU A 132 -1.41 14.82 -6.53
N ALA A 133 -0.33 14.09 -6.83
CA ALA A 133 -0.27 12.64 -6.68
C ALA A 133 -0.48 12.20 -5.22
N LEU A 134 0.16 12.87 -4.25
CA LEU A 134 -0.08 12.58 -2.83
C LEU A 134 -1.52 12.85 -2.43
N ARG A 135 -2.05 14.03 -2.74
CA ARG A 135 -3.38 14.43 -2.27
C ARG A 135 -4.52 13.62 -2.85
N THR A 136 -4.38 13.23 -4.12
CA THR A 136 -5.40 12.43 -4.80
C THR A 136 -5.20 10.94 -4.59
N ASP A 137 -4.06 10.54 -4.00
CA ASP A 137 -3.61 9.17 -3.93
C ASP A 137 -3.69 8.43 -5.28
N ALA A 138 -3.31 9.15 -6.34
CA ALA A 138 -3.46 8.69 -7.71
C ALA A 138 -2.35 9.22 -8.61
N VAL A 139 -2.11 8.50 -9.71
CA VAL A 139 -1.16 8.95 -10.72
C VAL A 139 -1.61 10.29 -11.28
N SER A 140 -0.71 11.27 -11.23
CA SER A 140 -0.97 12.63 -11.68
C SER A 140 -0.03 13.01 -12.82
N THR A 141 -0.56 13.75 -13.79
CA THR A 141 0.22 14.38 -14.85
C THR A 141 -0.01 15.88 -14.79
N VAL A 142 1.05 16.68 -14.85
CA VAL A 142 0.96 18.14 -14.94
C VAL A 142 1.81 18.59 -16.11
N PHE A 143 1.18 19.26 -17.07
CA PHE A 143 1.77 19.64 -18.35
C PHE A 143 1.88 21.16 -18.47
N ALA A 144 3.08 21.66 -18.73
CA ALA A 144 3.38 23.05 -19.02
C ALA A 144 2.74 24.00 -17.99
N ALA A 145 1.95 24.98 -18.43
CA ALA A 145 1.30 25.97 -17.57
C ALA A 145 0.16 25.43 -16.70
N GLU A 146 -0.10 24.10 -16.68
CA GLU A 146 -0.85 23.49 -15.57
C GLU A 146 -0.10 23.62 -14.25
N HIS A 147 1.24 23.71 -14.29
CA HIS A 147 2.02 24.10 -13.12
C HIS A 147 1.64 25.51 -12.68
N PHE A 148 1.58 25.74 -11.38
CA PHE A 148 1.29 27.09 -10.87
C PHE A 148 2.48 28.03 -11.11
N ALA A 149 3.70 27.57 -10.84
CA ALA A 149 4.91 28.38 -10.94
C ALA A 149 5.45 28.45 -12.39
N PRO A 150 5.63 29.65 -12.96
CA PRO A 150 6.15 29.83 -14.32
C PRO A 150 7.51 29.18 -14.61
N ILE A 151 8.37 29.03 -13.59
CA ILE A 151 9.71 28.45 -13.70
C ILE A 151 9.74 27.03 -14.30
N ILE A 152 8.63 26.31 -14.25
CA ILE A 152 8.49 24.94 -14.76
C ILE A 152 7.42 24.82 -15.86
N HIS A 153 6.97 25.92 -16.45
CA HIS A 153 6.04 25.88 -17.60
C HIS A 153 6.63 25.21 -18.85
N ASN A 154 7.96 25.05 -18.89
CA ASN A 154 8.62 24.28 -19.95
C ASN A 154 8.65 22.76 -19.66
N TRP A 155 8.05 22.30 -18.56
CA TRP A 155 8.13 20.91 -18.12
C TRP A 155 6.81 20.17 -18.29
N VAL A 156 6.91 18.85 -18.34
CA VAL A 156 5.82 17.91 -18.10
C VAL A 156 6.28 16.95 -17.01
N CYS A 157 5.42 16.72 -16.03
CA CYS A 157 5.72 15.89 -14.87
C CYS A 157 4.67 14.77 -14.74
N TRP A 158 5.14 13.56 -14.45
CA TRP A 158 4.33 12.37 -14.20
C TRP A 158 4.70 11.80 -12.84
N ALA A 159 3.77 11.87 -11.91
CA ALA A 159 3.97 11.49 -10.52
C ALA A 159 3.04 10.35 -10.13
N ALA A 160 3.56 9.41 -9.34
CA ALA A 160 2.78 8.33 -8.77
C ALA A 160 3.11 8.17 -7.27
N PRO A 161 2.09 8.04 -6.39
CA PRO A 161 2.33 7.80 -4.97
C PRO A 161 3.05 6.47 -4.76
N VAL A 162 3.91 6.44 -3.74
CA VAL A 162 4.64 5.25 -3.29
C VAL A 162 4.15 4.90 -1.89
N HIS A 163 3.71 3.67 -1.71
CA HIS A 163 3.16 3.18 -0.44
C HIS A 163 4.10 2.24 0.29
N ASP A 164 3.95 2.21 1.60
CA ASP A 164 4.48 1.14 2.41
C ASP A 164 3.70 -0.14 2.05
N PRO A 165 4.37 -1.20 1.57
CA PRO A 165 3.70 -2.41 1.10
C PRO A 165 3.02 -3.20 2.23
N VAL A 166 3.33 -2.89 3.50
CA VAL A 166 2.79 -3.56 4.69
C VAL A 166 1.65 -2.75 5.30
N THR A 167 1.86 -1.46 5.52
CA THR A 167 0.89 -0.59 6.22
C THR A 167 -0.07 0.12 5.27
N GLY A 168 0.24 0.20 3.99
CA GLY A 168 -0.50 1.00 3.01
C GLY A 168 -0.30 2.52 3.17
N ALA A 169 0.54 2.97 4.10
CA ALA A 169 0.80 4.39 4.29
C ALA A 169 1.53 4.98 3.07
N GLN A 170 1.14 6.17 2.64
CA GLN A 170 1.89 6.92 1.62
C GLN A 170 3.25 7.34 2.18
N LEU A 171 4.33 6.82 1.59
CA LEU A 171 5.71 7.12 1.97
C LEU A 171 6.29 8.30 1.19
N GLY A 172 5.65 8.68 0.08
CA GLY A 172 6.08 9.75 -0.79
C GLY A 172 5.62 9.54 -2.22
N VAL A 173 6.39 10.05 -3.17
CA VAL A 173 6.08 10.01 -4.60
C VAL A 173 7.32 9.65 -5.40
N LEU A 174 7.12 8.88 -6.47
CA LEU A 174 8.06 8.83 -7.59
C LEU A 174 7.57 9.75 -8.69
N ASP A 175 8.43 10.66 -9.12
CA ASP A 175 8.20 11.58 -10.23
C ASP A 175 9.17 11.35 -11.38
N LEU A 176 8.65 11.46 -12.59
CA LEU A 176 9.40 11.55 -13.84
C LEU A 176 9.06 12.88 -14.50
N SER A 177 10.08 13.66 -14.85
CA SER A 177 9.89 14.95 -15.49
C SER A 177 10.81 15.14 -16.69
N THR A 178 10.32 15.84 -17.71
CA THR A 178 11.12 16.27 -18.87
C THR A 178 10.54 17.54 -19.48
N THR A 179 11.09 18.02 -20.59
CA THR A 179 10.54 19.17 -21.29
C THR A 179 9.25 18.81 -22.03
N TRP A 180 8.29 19.74 -22.09
CA TRP A 180 6.97 19.51 -22.70
C TRP A 180 7.01 18.98 -24.15
N ASP A 181 8.07 19.30 -24.91
CA ASP A 181 8.29 18.87 -26.30
C ASP A 181 8.86 17.45 -26.42
N ARG A 182 9.17 16.84 -25.29
CA ARG A 182 9.58 15.43 -25.12
C ARG A 182 8.53 14.62 -24.33
N SER A 183 7.34 15.19 -24.18
CA SER A 183 6.19 14.50 -23.59
C SER A 183 5.91 13.19 -24.33
N HIS A 184 5.64 12.12 -23.58
CA HIS A 184 5.32 10.81 -24.15
C HIS A 184 4.05 10.23 -23.48
N PRO A 185 3.13 9.62 -24.26
CA PRO A 185 1.88 9.06 -23.71
C PRO A 185 2.07 7.99 -22.63
N ILE A 186 3.23 7.33 -22.60
CA ILE A 186 3.55 6.30 -21.61
C ILE A 186 4.01 6.86 -20.26
N GLY A 187 4.34 8.15 -20.16
CA GLY A 187 5.01 8.73 -18.98
C GLY A 187 4.30 8.42 -17.66
N ALA A 188 2.98 8.61 -17.61
CA ALA A 188 2.16 8.28 -16.44
C ALA A 188 2.19 6.79 -16.07
N ALA A 189 2.13 5.90 -17.07
CA ALA A 189 2.20 4.46 -16.84
C ALA A 189 3.60 4.02 -16.38
N THR A 190 4.65 4.64 -16.90
CA THR A 190 6.03 4.40 -16.47
C THR A 190 6.28 4.87 -15.05
N ALA A 191 5.82 6.07 -14.68
CA ALA A 191 5.90 6.56 -13.31
C ALA A 191 5.18 5.59 -12.35
N GLN A 192 3.97 5.16 -12.70
CA GLN A 192 3.22 4.20 -11.89
C GLN A 192 3.91 2.83 -11.77
N ALA A 193 4.53 2.35 -12.86
CA ALA A 193 5.26 1.09 -12.84
C ALA A 193 6.54 1.18 -11.99
N LEU A 194 7.30 2.27 -12.09
CA LEU A 194 8.50 2.49 -11.28
C LEU A 194 8.16 2.72 -9.80
N ALA A 195 7.06 3.41 -9.49
CA ALA A 195 6.55 3.55 -8.13
C ALA A 195 6.25 2.18 -7.51
N ARG A 196 5.50 1.31 -8.22
CA ARG A 196 5.25 -0.07 -7.79
C ARG A 196 6.53 -0.89 -7.63
N LEU A 197 7.51 -0.71 -8.52
CA LEU A 197 8.80 -1.38 -8.38
C LEU A 197 9.53 -0.90 -7.11
N LEU A 198 9.51 0.39 -6.81
CA LEU A 198 10.00 0.92 -5.53
C LEU A 198 9.27 0.27 -4.36
N GLU A 199 7.94 0.21 -4.36
CA GLU A 199 7.15 -0.46 -3.30
C GLU A 199 7.60 -1.92 -3.09
N THR A 200 7.88 -2.67 -4.16
CA THR A 200 8.40 -4.05 -4.04
C THR A 200 9.85 -4.14 -3.55
N ALA A 201 10.63 -3.07 -3.69
CA ALA A 201 12.02 -2.99 -3.27
C ALA A 201 12.18 -2.39 -1.86
N ILE A 202 11.12 -1.81 -1.30
CA ILE A 202 11.08 -1.36 0.09
C ILE A 202 11.28 -2.57 0.99
N PRO A 203 12.34 -2.57 1.82
CA PRO A 203 12.46 -3.58 2.86
C PRO A 203 11.21 -3.50 3.71
N ALA A 204 10.61 -4.63 4.07
CA ALA A 204 9.52 -4.68 5.02
C ALA A 204 9.93 -3.83 6.24
N SER A 205 9.25 -2.69 6.40
CA SER A 205 9.71 -1.66 7.32
C SER A 205 9.75 -2.22 8.73
N SER A 206 10.88 -2.03 9.41
CA SER A 206 11.11 -2.40 10.80
C SER A 206 10.30 -1.56 11.79
N ILE A 207 9.21 -0.91 11.38
CA ILE A 207 8.25 -0.23 12.27
C ILE A 207 7.36 -1.26 13.02
N ALA A 208 7.57 -2.56 12.77
CA ALA A 208 7.24 -3.61 13.73
C ALA A 208 8.26 -3.74 14.91
N SER A 209 9.22 -2.81 15.07
CA SER A 209 10.15 -2.76 16.22
C SER A 209 9.49 -2.20 17.49
N THR A 210 8.45 -2.87 17.95
CA THR A 210 8.28 -3.11 19.40
C THR A 210 8.19 -4.59 19.74
N LEU A 211 8.32 -5.49 18.74
CA LEU A 211 8.45 -6.92 18.96
C LEU A 211 9.59 -7.43 18.10
N THR A 212 10.67 -7.86 18.74
CA THR A 212 11.73 -8.65 18.14
C THR A 212 11.13 -9.86 17.42
N VAL A 213 10.93 -9.81 16.10
CA VAL A 213 10.65 -11.00 15.29
C VAL A 213 11.95 -11.35 14.57
N PRO A 214 12.62 -12.47 14.92
CA PRO A 214 13.83 -12.90 14.23
C PRO A 214 13.51 -13.17 12.76
N ALA A 215 14.51 -12.98 11.87
CA ALA A 215 14.44 -13.30 10.45
C ALA A 215 13.70 -14.63 10.25
N GLN A 216 12.44 -14.53 9.86
CA GLN A 216 11.49 -15.62 10.00
C GLN A 216 11.66 -16.47 8.74
N GLN A 217 12.57 -17.45 8.84
CA GLN A 217 12.74 -18.47 7.81
C GLN A 217 11.49 -19.36 7.79
N GLY A 218 11.00 -19.67 6.59
CA GLY A 218 9.80 -20.48 6.41
C GLY A 218 8.65 -19.75 5.72
N LEU A 219 7.44 -20.27 5.91
CA LEU A 219 6.21 -19.81 5.30
C LEU A 219 5.36 -19.07 6.31
N HIS A 220 5.01 -17.82 6.01
CA HIS A 220 4.12 -16.99 6.80
C HIS A 220 2.82 -16.77 6.03
N LEU A 221 1.71 -17.19 6.63
CA LEU A 221 0.39 -17.14 6.02
C LEU A 221 -0.49 -16.16 6.79
N ARG A 222 -0.92 -15.10 6.11
CA ARG A 222 -2.07 -14.29 6.54
C ARG A 222 -3.26 -14.81 5.77
N LEU A 223 -4.18 -15.48 6.45
CA LEU A 223 -5.32 -16.15 5.84
C LEU A 223 -6.64 -15.51 6.24
N LEU A 224 -6.67 -14.74 7.33
CA LEU A 224 -7.89 -14.14 7.84
C LEU A 224 -8.02 -12.68 7.40
N GLY A 225 -9.13 -12.35 6.74
CA GLY A 225 -9.27 -11.10 6.00
C GLY A 225 -8.46 -11.12 4.70
N ALA A 226 -7.58 -10.15 4.48
CA ALA A 226 -6.77 -10.10 3.25
C ALA A 226 -5.71 -11.23 3.23
N SER A 227 -5.85 -12.16 2.27
CA SER A 227 -4.93 -13.30 2.17
C SER A 227 -3.57 -12.92 1.60
N GLU A 228 -2.50 -13.25 2.32
CA GLU A 228 -1.11 -13.01 1.94
C GLU A 228 -0.21 -14.19 2.30
N VAL A 229 0.75 -14.46 1.43
CA VAL A 229 1.70 -15.55 1.60
C VAL A 229 3.11 -14.98 1.47
N HIS A 230 3.94 -15.20 2.48
CA HIS A 230 5.35 -14.84 2.45
C HIS A 230 6.22 -16.08 2.66
N LEU A 231 7.28 -16.19 1.87
CA LEU A 231 8.26 -17.25 1.92
C LEU A 231 9.63 -16.64 2.16
N ASP A 232 10.23 -16.98 3.31
CA ASP A 232 11.51 -16.40 3.77
C ASP A 232 11.49 -14.86 3.71
N GLY A 233 10.38 -14.27 4.17
CA GLY A 233 10.15 -12.82 4.14
C GLY A 233 9.73 -12.23 2.78
N SER A 234 9.73 -13.01 1.69
CA SER A 234 9.35 -12.53 0.35
C SER A 234 7.90 -12.89 0.02
N ARG A 235 7.09 -11.92 -0.42
CA ARG A 235 5.69 -12.17 -0.81
C ARG A 235 5.63 -13.07 -2.04
N VAL A 236 4.78 -14.10 -1.99
CA VAL A 236 4.53 -15.04 -3.07
C VAL A 236 3.12 -14.77 -3.62
N LEU A 237 3.03 -14.44 -4.91
CA LEU A 237 1.76 -14.26 -5.59
C LEU A 237 1.18 -15.61 -5.97
N LEU A 238 0.03 -15.95 -5.39
CA LEU A 238 -0.64 -17.23 -5.58
C LEU A 238 -2.10 -17.00 -5.96
N THR A 239 -2.66 -17.95 -6.72
CA THR A 239 -4.10 -17.96 -6.96
C THR A 239 -4.84 -18.27 -5.66
N ARG A 240 -6.13 -17.90 -5.55
CA ARG A 240 -6.96 -18.26 -4.40
C ARG A 240 -6.91 -19.77 -4.13
N ARG A 241 -7.01 -20.58 -5.18
CA ARG A 241 -6.97 -22.04 -5.08
C ARG A 241 -5.65 -22.55 -4.49
N GLN A 242 -4.54 -21.92 -4.84
CA GLN A 242 -3.22 -22.25 -4.29
C GLN A 242 -3.08 -21.82 -2.83
N VAL A 243 -3.66 -20.68 -2.44
CA VAL A 243 -3.75 -20.24 -1.04
C VAL A 243 -4.59 -21.22 -0.21
N GLU A 244 -5.72 -21.70 -0.74
CA GLU A 244 -6.53 -22.71 -0.06
C GLU A 244 -5.77 -24.01 0.16
N ILE A 245 -5.04 -24.50 -0.86
CA ILE A 245 -4.17 -25.68 -0.73
C ILE A 245 -3.12 -25.45 0.37
N LEU A 246 -2.46 -24.29 0.39
CA LEU A 246 -1.49 -23.95 1.43
C LEU A 246 -2.12 -23.93 2.82
N ALA A 247 -3.28 -23.30 2.97
CA ALA A 247 -4.00 -23.23 4.24
C ALA A 247 -4.35 -24.62 4.77
N ILE A 248 -4.87 -25.50 3.90
CA ILE A 248 -5.19 -26.89 4.26
C ILE A 248 -3.92 -27.64 4.71
N LEU A 249 -2.81 -27.50 3.98
CA LEU A 249 -1.55 -28.16 4.33
C LEU A 249 -0.93 -27.59 5.63
N ALA A 250 -1.09 -26.29 5.89
CA ALA A 250 -0.67 -25.67 7.14
C ALA A 250 -1.48 -26.18 8.34
N LEU A 251 -2.79 -26.40 8.16
CA LEU A 251 -3.69 -27.00 9.14
C LEU A 251 -3.46 -28.52 9.34
N ARG A 252 -2.80 -29.19 8.40
CA ARG A 252 -2.52 -30.63 8.40
C ARG A 252 -1.03 -30.89 8.24
N ARG A 253 -0.25 -30.51 9.25
CA ARG A 253 1.22 -30.54 9.25
C ARG A 253 1.84 -31.93 9.02
N GLU A 254 1.12 -33.00 9.36
CA GLU A 254 1.52 -34.40 9.10
C GLU A 254 1.59 -34.71 7.59
N GLY A 255 0.87 -33.93 6.78
CA GLY A 255 0.67 -34.11 5.35
C GLY A 255 -0.61 -34.87 5.02
N LEU A 256 -1.04 -34.77 3.77
CA LEU A 256 -2.27 -35.40 3.27
C LEU A 256 -2.00 -36.27 2.05
N ALA A 257 -2.68 -37.41 1.97
CA ALA A 257 -2.78 -38.13 0.70
C ALA A 257 -3.59 -37.31 -0.32
N LEU A 258 -3.42 -37.60 -1.60
CA LEU A 258 -4.11 -36.87 -2.68
C LEU A 258 -5.63 -36.86 -2.52
N GLY A 259 -6.22 -37.99 -2.11
CA GLY A 259 -7.67 -38.12 -1.93
C GLY A 259 -8.18 -37.27 -0.77
N GLU A 260 -7.44 -37.20 0.33
CA GLU A 260 -7.80 -36.38 1.50
C GLU A 260 -7.67 -34.89 1.20
N LEU A 261 -6.59 -34.48 0.53
CA LEU A 261 -6.43 -33.09 0.08
C LEU A 261 -7.55 -32.67 -0.88
N HIS A 262 -7.96 -33.57 -1.77
CA HIS A 262 -9.09 -33.32 -2.68
C HIS A 262 -10.40 -33.14 -1.90
N ALA A 263 -10.72 -34.07 -0.98
CA ALA A 263 -11.93 -34.00 -0.17
C ALA A 263 -11.98 -32.73 0.69
N HIS A 264 -10.87 -32.34 1.32
CA HIS A 264 -10.81 -31.12 2.13
C HIS A 264 -10.93 -29.83 1.30
N LEU A 265 -10.50 -29.84 0.04
CA LEU A 265 -10.49 -28.66 -0.83
C LEU A 265 -11.78 -28.48 -1.64
N TYR A 266 -12.36 -29.58 -2.14
CA TYR A 266 -13.48 -29.56 -3.09
C TYR A 266 -14.77 -30.17 -2.53
N GLY A 267 -14.70 -30.97 -1.46
CA GLY A 267 -15.86 -31.72 -0.98
C GLY A 267 -16.44 -32.62 -2.07
N ASP A 268 -17.74 -32.47 -2.34
CA ASP A 268 -18.48 -33.24 -3.34
C ASP A 268 -18.38 -32.65 -4.77
N GLU A 269 -17.64 -31.55 -4.97
CA GLU A 269 -17.46 -30.97 -6.30
C GLU A 269 -16.75 -31.95 -7.25
N ARG A 270 -17.24 -32.03 -8.49
CA ARG A 270 -16.70 -32.93 -9.53
C ARG A 270 -15.44 -32.37 -10.19
N VAL A 271 -14.37 -32.22 -9.42
CA VAL A 271 -13.05 -31.77 -9.92
C VAL A 271 -12.11 -32.97 -10.11
N SER A 272 -11.43 -33.03 -11.25
CA SER A 272 -10.50 -34.13 -11.53
C SER A 272 -9.26 -34.10 -10.62
N THR A 273 -8.76 -35.27 -10.22
CA THR A 273 -7.51 -35.36 -9.43
C THR A 273 -6.27 -34.88 -10.20
N SER A 274 -6.31 -34.89 -11.53
CA SER A 274 -5.27 -34.29 -12.37
C SER A 274 -5.21 -32.77 -12.24
N THR A 275 -6.35 -32.09 -12.10
CA THR A 275 -6.41 -30.64 -11.88
C THR A 275 -5.71 -30.28 -10.57
N LEU A 276 -6.02 -31.01 -9.49
CA LEU A 276 -5.36 -30.82 -8.20
C LEU A 276 -3.86 -31.06 -8.27
N LYS A 277 -3.41 -32.13 -8.95
CA LYS A 277 -1.99 -32.40 -9.15
C LYS A 277 -1.28 -31.25 -9.87
N SER A 278 -1.93 -30.64 -10.87
CA SER A 278 -1.39 -29.49 -11.58
C SER A 278 -1.24 -28.27 -10.67
N GLU A 279 -2.26 -27.93 -9.89
CA GLU A 279 -2.20 -26.83 -8.91
C GLU A 279 -1.09 -27.05 -7.88
N VAL A 280 -0.99 -28.27 -7.34
CA VAL A 280 0.06 -28.62 -6.37
C VAL A 280 1.46 -28.57 -7.01
N SER A 281 1.58 -28.93 -8.29
CA SER A 281 2.86 -28.82 -9.02
C SER A 281 3.29 -27.37 -9.21
N GLN A 282 2.36 -26.47 -9.56
CA GLN A 282 2.64 -25.04 -9.70
C GLN A 282 3.00 -24.43 -8.35
N LEU A 283 2.24 -24.77 -7.31
CA LEU A 283 2.52 -24.35 -5.94
C LEU A 283 3.90 -24.83 -5.46
N ARG A 284 4.27 -26.09 -5.74
CA ARG A 284 5.62 -26.59 -5.42
C ARG A 284 6.71 -25.74 -6.08
N SER A 285 6.52 -25.34 -7.33
CA SER A 285 7.46 -24.46 -8.03
C SER A 285 7.56 -23.09 -7.35
N ALA A 286 6.43 -22.50 -6.98
CA ALA A 286 6.38 -21.20 -6.28
C ALA A 286 7.06 -21.25 -4.90
N LEU A 287 7.04 -22.41 -4.23
CA LEU A 287 7.70 -22.63 -2.93
C LEU A 287 9.17 -23.05 -3.02
N GLY A 288 9.76 -23.03 -4.21
CA GLY A 288 11.15 -23.46 -4.43
C GLY A 288 11.37 -24.95 -4.15
N GLY A 289 10.38 -25.79 -4.42
CA GLY A 289 10.47 -27.24 -4.25
C GLY A 289 10.14 -27.77 -2.85
N ARG A 290 9.87 -26.90 -1.87
CA ARG A 290 9.66 -27.27 -0.45
C ARG A 290 8.26 -27.82 -0.12
N LEU A 291 7.68 -28.56 -1.06
CA LEU A 291 6.40 -29.24 -0.92
C LEU A 291 6.56 -30.70 -1.31
N ALA A 292 6.50 -31.60 -0.31
CA ALA A 292 6.55 -33.04 -0.49
C ALA A 292 5.37 -33.55 -1.33
N SER A 293 5.52 -34.70 -1.99
CA SER A 293 4.47 -35.25 -2.87
C SER A 293 3.71 -36.46 -2.32
N ARG A 294 4.25 -37.14 -1.29
CA ARG A 294 3.73 -38.43 -0.77
C ARG A 294 4.11 -38.61 0.71
N PRO A 295 3.32 -38.11 1.68
CA PRO A 295 2.12 -37.29 1.50
C PRO A 295 2.44 -35.86 1.02
N TYR A 296 1.43 -35.12 0.56
CA TYR A 296 1.57 -33.68 0.32
C TYR A 296 1.76 -32.97 1.64
N ARG A 297 2.90 -32.31 1.83
CA ARG A 297 3.29 -31.66 3.08
C ARG A 297 4.24 -30.51 2.81
N LEU A 298 4.17 -29.48 3.66
CA LEU A 298 5.11 -28.36 3.66
C LEU A 298 6.38 -28.77 4.42
N ASP A 299 7.52 -28.86 3.72
CA ASP A 299 8.82 -29.24 4.32
C ASP A 299 9.62 -27.98 4.71
N LEU A 300 8.96 -27.08 5.43
CA LEU A 300 9.52 -25.83 5.95
C LEU A 300 8.71 -25.38 7.19
N PRO A 301 9.28 -24.56 8.07
CA PRO A 301 8.51 -23.96 9.16
C PRO A 301 7.32 -23.17 8.61
N VAL A 302 6.15 -23.30 9.24
CA VAL A 302 4.93 -22.57 8.84
C VAL A 302 4.36 -21.86 10.06
N THR A 303 4.02 -20.59 9.90
CA THR A 303 3.22 -19.82 10.85
C THR A 303 2.01 -19.24 10.13
N SER A 304 0.88 -19.16 10.83
CA SER A 304 -0.31 -18.48 10.32
C SER A 304 -0.98 -17.63 11.39
N ASP A 305 -1.70 -16.60 10.95
CA ASP A 305 -2.66 -15.86 11.78
C ASP A 305 -3.73 -16.79 12.38
N VAL A 306 -4.17 -17.82 11.66
CA VAL A 306 -5.04 -18.88 12.19
C VAL A 306 -4.44 -19.57 13.43
N ASP A 307 -3.16 -19.92 13.40
CA ASP A 307 -2.47 -20.51 14.55
C ASP A 307 -2.32 -19.49 15.69
N ALA A 308 -2.13 -18.21 15.37
CA ALA A 308 -2.07 -17.13 16.35
C ALA A 308 -3.41 -16.94 17.08
N VAL A 309 -4.54 -16.89 16.35
CA VAL A 309 -5.89 -16.84 16.93
C VAL A 309 -6.13 -18.03 17.84
N ARG A 310 -5.86 -19.26 17.37
CA ARG A 310 -6.01 -20.48 18.18
C ARG A 310 -5.14 -20.47 19.45
N ALA A 311 -3.96 -19.87 19.39
CA ALA A 311 -3.09 -19.75 20.54
C ALA A 311 -3.60 -18.70 21.53
N ALA A 312 -4.10 -17.56 21.05
CA ALA A 312 -4.66 -16.49 21.87
C ALA A 312 -5.95 -16.93 22.57
N VAL A 313 -6.90 -17.53 21.85
CA VAL A 313 -8.13 -18.12 22.40
C VAL A 313 -7.81 -19.13 23.50
N ARG A 314 -6.84 -20.04 23.28
CA ARG A 314 -6.46 -21.03 24.31
C ARG A 314 -5.88 -20.40 25.58
N ARG A 315 -5.33 -19.20 25.49
CA ARG A 315 -4.83 -18.43 26.65
C ARG A 315 -5.91 -17.53 27.27
N GLY A 316 -7.08 -17.40 26.65
CA GLY A 316 -8.12 -16.44 27.05
C GLY A 316 -7.74 -14.98 26.74
N ASP A 317 -6.82 -14.75 25.82
CA ASP A 317 -6.35 -13.40 25.46
C ASP A 317 -7.22 -12.82 24.34
N ALA A 318 -8.32 -12.16 24.73
CA ALA A 318 -9.31 -11.64 23.79
C ALA A 318 -8.72 -10.60 22.83
N ARG A 319 -7.83 -9.74 23.32
CA ARG A 319 -7.18 -8.70 22.51
C ARG A 319 -6.28 -9.32 21.44
N ALA A 320 -5.36 -10.21 21.83
CA ALA A 320 -4.50 -10.88 20.86
C ALA A 320 -5.29 -11.76 19.87
N ALA A 321 -6.43 -12.30 20.28
CA ALA A 321 -7.30 -13.07 19.40
C ALA A 321 -7.92 -12.18 18.32
N VAL A 322 -8.45 -11.01 18.69
CA VAL A 322 -9.03 -10.04 17.73
C VAL A 322 -7.97 -9.44 16.81
N ASP A 323 -6.82 -9.04 17.35
CA ASP A 323 -5.72 -8.47 16.56
C ASP A 323 -5.26 -9.42 15.43
N ALA A 324 -5.31 -10.73 15.69
CA ALA A 324 -4.98 -11.75 14.70
C ALA A 324 -6.19 -12.19 13.84
N TYR A 325 -7.43 -11.93 14.25
CA TYR A 325 -8.61 -12.49 13.60
C TYR A 325 -8.92 -11.87 12.25
N GLY A 326 -8.74 -10.56 12.03
CA GLY A 326 -8.72 -9.92 10.70
C GLY A 326 -9.96 -10.07 9.76
N GLY A 327 -10.91 -10.97 10.02
CA GLY A 327 -12.08 -11.28 9.20
C GLY A 327 -12.13 -12.72 8.67
N ASP A 328 -12.83 -12.90 7.55
CA ASP A 328 -13.11 -14.22 6.99
C ASP A 328 -11.83 -15.00 6.64
N LEU A 329 -11.81 -16.30 6.94
CA LEU A 329 -10.72 -17.19 6.56
C LEU A 329 -10.76 -17.46 5.04
N VAL A 330 -9.74 -16.97 4.33
CA VAL A 330 -9.58 -17.03 2.88
C VAL A 330 -10.86 -16.56 2.17
N PRO A 331 -11.10 -15.25 2.06
CA PRO A 331 -12.38 -14.71 1.64
C PRO A 331 -12.90 -15.30 0.32
N GLY A 332 -14.15 -15.79 0.38
CA GLY A 332 -14.82 -16.43 -0.76
C GLY A 332 -14.30 -17.83 -1.10
N THR A 333 -13.71 -18.54 -0.13
CA THR A 333 -13.42 -19.98 -0.22
C THR A 333 -14.72 -20.80 -0.15
N SER A 334 -14.75 -21.92 -0.89
CA SER A 334 -15.78 -22.96 -0.79
C SER A 334 -15.24 -24.28 -0.22
N SER A 335 -13.99 -24.29 0.26
CA SER A 335 -13.35 -25.49 0.80
C SER A 335 -14.02 -25.93 2.11
N PRO A 336 -14.52 -27.19 2.20
CA PRO A 336 -15.19 -27.67 3.41
C PRO A 336 -14.35 -27.53 4.68
N LEU A 337 -13.06 -27.87 4.62
CA LEU A 337 -12.17 -27.78 5.80
C LEU A 337 -11.94 -26.34 6.24
N LEU A 338 -11.79 -25.42 5.27
CA LEU A 338 -11.55 -24.01 5.58
C LEU A 338 -12.82 -23.36 6.10
N THR A 339 -14.00 -23.69 5.57
CA THR A 339 -15.29 -23.23 6.11
C THR A 339 -15.50 -23.73 7.53
N GLU A 340 -15.31 -25.03 7.80
CA GLU A 340 -15.40 -25.58 9.16
C GLU A 340 -14.42 -24.89 10.12
N THR A 341 -13.21 -24.61 9.65
CA THR A 341 -12.21 -23.89 10.45
C THR A 341 -12.61 -22.44 10.70
N ALA A 342 -13.18 -21.75 9.71
CA ALA A 342 -13.66 -20.38 9.83
C ALA A 342 -14.75 -20.28 10.89
N ASP A 343 -15.75 -21.16 10.83
CA ASP A 343 -16.86 -21.21 11.78
C ASP A 343 -16.35 -21.43 13.20
N TYR A 344 -15.42 -22.36 13.38
CA TYR A 344 -14.80 -22.60 14.68
C TYR A 344 -14.09 -21.35 15.22
N LEU A 345 -13.29 -20.67 14.39
CA LEU A 345 -12.53 -19.48 14.80
C LEU A 345 -13.48 -18.33 15.16
N ALA A 346 -14.51 -18.09 14.36
CA ALA A 346 -15.49 -17.04 14.59
C ALA A 346 -16.17 -17.22 15.96
N VAL A 347 -16.67 -18.43 16.23
CA VAL A 347 -17.27 -18.76 17.53
C VAL A 347 -16.25 -18.62 18.66
N ALA A 348 -15.04 -19.14 18.49
CA ALA A 348 -14.03 -19.12 19.54
C ALA A 348 -13.57 -17.71 19.93
N VAL A 349 -13.40 -16.81 18.95
CA VAL A 349 -13.07 -15.39 19.20
C VAL A 349 -14.23 -14.68 19.88
N ARG A 350 -15.46 -14.91 19.40
CA ARG A 350 -16.68 -14.37 20.00
C ARG A 350 -16.82 -14.76 21.47
N GLU A 351 -16.70 -16.05 21.79
CA GLU A 351 -16.82 -16.53 23.18
C GLU A 351 -15.71 -15.99 24.08
N CYS A 352 -14.51 -15.75 23.53
CA CYS A 352 -13.42 -15.09 24.27
C CYS A 352 -13.81 -13.66 24.67
N LEU A 353 -14.41 -12.89 23.75
CA LEU A 353 -14.87 -11.52 24.02
C LEU A 353 -16.07 -11.47 24.96
N LEU A 354 -16.96 -12.47 24.94
CA LEU A 354 -18.07 -12.55 25.89
C LEU A 354 -17.60 -12.87 27.32
N THR A 355 -16.53 -13.66 27.43
CA THR A 355 -15.95 -14.06 28.72
C THR A 355 -15.19 -12.90 29.37
N ASP A 356 -14.33 -12.21 28.60
CA ASP A 356 -13.51 -11.09 29.07
C ASP A 356 -13.55 -9.94 28.03
N PRO A 357 -14.54 -9.05 28.13
CA PRO A 357 -14.80 -8.03 27.10
C PRO A 357 -13.84 -6.84 27.22
N ASP A 358 -12.63 -6.97 26.68
CA ASP A 358 -11.73 -5.82 26.51
C ASP A 358 -12.37 -4.77 25.58
N PRO A 359 -12.62 -3.53 26.03
CA PRO A 359 -13.35 -2.55 25.24
C PRO A 359 -12.69 -2.18 23.90
N SER A 360 -11.36 -2.23 23.82
CA SER A 360 -10.63 -1.91 22.58
C SER A 360 -10.72 -3.08 21.60
N ALA A 361 -10.59 -4.32 22.09
CA ALA A 361 -10.76 -5.52 21.30
C ALA A 361 -12.19 -5.64 20.76
N VAL A 362 -13.20 -5.35 21.58
CA VAL A 362 -14.61 -5.36 21.15
C VAL A 362 -14.88 -4.32 20.06
N LEU A 363 -14.32 -3.11 20.20
CA LEU A 363 -14.42 -2.09 19.15
C LEU A 363 -13.79 -2.58 17.83
N ALA A 364 -12.56 -3.09 17.86
CA ALA A 364 -11.89 -3.61 16.67
C ALA A 364 -12.66 -4.78 16.03
N TYR A 365 -13.15 -5.72 16.84
CA TYR A 365 -13.99 -6.82 16.37
C TYR A 365 -15.27 -6.32 15.67
N SER A 366 -15.89 -5.26 16.22
CA SER A 366 -17.13 -4.67 15.67
C SER A 366 -16.96 -3.92 14.34
N GLU A 367 -15.72 -3.70 13.91
CA GLU A 367 -15.44 -3.19 12.56
C GLU A 367 -15.64 -4.26 11.50
N VAL A 368 -15.47 -5.52 11.88
CA VAL A 368 -15.46 -6.68 10.99
C VAL A 368 -16.73 -7.52 11.14
N VAL A 369 -17.23 -7.68 12.37
CA VAL A 369 -18.40 -8.51 12.69
C VAL A 369 -19.44 -7.69 13.44
N ALA A 370 -20.67 -7.68 12.93
CA ALA A 370 -21.81 -7.07 13.59
C ALA A 370 -22.40 -8.04 14.64
N ASP A 371 -21.97 -7.91 15.91
CA ASP A 371 -22.47 -8.73 17.03
C ASP A 371 -22.99 -7.85 18.17
N ALA A 372 -24.32 -7.78 18.30
CA ALA A 372 -24.97 -6.96 19.33
C ALA A 372 -24.73 -7.48 20.75
N GLU A 373 -24.58 -8.80 20.94
CA GLU A 373 -24.39 -9.38 22.27
C GLU A 373 -23.01 -9.06 22.83
N VAL A 374 -21.97 -9.16 21.99
CA VAL A 374 -20.60 -8.79 22.36
C VAL A 374 -20.49 -7.31 22.72
N LEU A 375 -21.12 -6.44 21.92
CA LEU A 375 -21.17 -5.00 22.17
C LEU A 375 -21.90 -4.66 23.48
N GLN A 376 -23.04 -5.31 23.73
CA GLN A 376 -23.80 -5.12 24.97
C GLN A 376 -23.00 -5.59 26.20
N ARG A 377 -22.37 -6.77 26.10
CA ARG A 377 -21.56 -7.33 27.20
C ARG A 377 -20.40 -6.41 27.60
N ALA A 378 -19.75 -5.77 26.63
CA ALA A 378 -18.68 -4.80 26.89
C ALA A 378 -19.18 -3.51 27.56
N LEU A 379 -20.35 -3.01 27.16
CA LEU A 379 -20.99 -1.86 27.82
C LEU A 379 -21.39 -2.18 29.26
N ASP A 380 -21.93 -3.38 29.50
CA ASP A 380 -22.32 -3.83 30.83
C ASP A 380 -21.10 -3.92 31.77
N GLU A 381 -19.94 -4.38 31.26
CA GLU A 381 -18.69 -4.46 32.03
C GLU A 381 -18.11 -3.07 32.37
N LEU A 382 -18.25 -2.10 31.46
CA LEU A 382 -17.84 -0.71 31.71
C LEU A 382 -18.73 0.00 32.75
N GLY A 383 -20.00 -0.39 32.85
CA GLY A 383 -20.97 0.20 33.77
C GLY A 383 -21.10 1.72 33.62
N GLU A 384 -21.17 2.45 34.75
CA GLU A 384 -21.23 3.92 34.76
C GLU A 384 -19.85 4.61 34.71
N ALA A 385 -18.76 3.85 34.54
CA ALA A 385 -17.42 4.42 34.50
C ALA A 385 -17.23 5.31 33.27
N ARG A 386 -16.57 6.46 33.44
CA ARG A 386 -16.17 7.32 32.32
C ARG A 386 -15.03 6.64 31.56
N HIS A 387 -15.37 5.88 30.52
CA HIS A 387 -14.41 5.22 29.64
C HIS A 387 -14.51 5.79 28.21
N PRO A 388 -13.39 6.06 27.51
CA PRO A 388 -13.42 6.61 26.16
C PRO A 388 -14.14 5.70 25.14
N ALA A 389 -14.18 4.38 25.39
CA ALA A 389 -14.85 3.43 24.51
C ALA A 389 -16.40 3.42 24.62
N THR A 390 -17.00 4.01 25.66
CA THR A 390 -18.45 3.93 25.90
C THR A 390 -19.27 4.56 24.78
N ALA A 391 -18.85 5.74 24.30
CA ALA A 391 -19.53 6.43 23.20
C ALA A 391 -19.46 5.65 21.87
N PRO A 392 -18.28 5.20 21.38
CA PRO A 392 -18.22 4.45 20.13
C PRO A 392 -18.90 3.07 20.23
N LEU A 393 -18.81 2.36 21.38
CA LEU A 393 -19.52 1.09 21.57
C LEU A 393 -21.04 1.25 21.50
N THR A 394 -21.59 2.26 22.19
CA THR A 394 -23.02 2.59 22.14
C THR A 394 -23.47 2.94 20.71
N ALA A 395 -22.67 3.73 19.99
CA ALA A 395 -22.96 4.10 18.60
C ALA A 395 -22.99 2.87 17.69
N ARG A 396 -22.06 1.94 17.89
CA ARG A 396 -21.98 0.69 17.11
C ARG A 396 -23.16 -0.24 17.42
N LEU A 397 -23.50 -0.43 18.70
CA LEU A 397 -24.65 -1.24 19.10
C LEU A 397 -25.96 -0.71 18.51
N ALA A 398 -26.16 0.61 18.56
CA ALA A 398 -27.32 1.25 17.96
C ALA A 398 -27.38 1.10 16.43
N ALA A 399 -26.23 0.96 15.76
CA ALA A 399 -26.16 0.70 14.32
C ALA A 399 -26.51 -0.76 13.98
N VAL A 400 -26.09 -1.72 14.79
CA VAL A 400 -26.37 -3.16 14.59
C VAL A 400 -27.84 -3.50 14.84
N LEU A 401 -28.52 -2.76 15.72
CA LEU A 401 -29.93 -3.00 16.07
C LEU A 401 -30.95 -2.29 15.14
N ARG A 402 -30.48 -1.52 14.16
CA ARG A 402 -31.33 -0.91 13.12
C ARG A 402 -31.47 -1.84 11.94
#